data_AF-A0A0N4YX78-F1
#
_entry.id   AF-A0A0N4YX78-F1
#
_cell.length_a   1.000
_cell.length_b   1.000
_cell.length_c   1.000
_cell.angle_alpha   90.00
_cell.angle_beta   90.00
_cell.angle_gamma   90.00
#
_symmetry.space_group_name_H-M   'P 1'
#
loop_
_entity.id
_entity.type
_entity.pdbx_description
1 polymer ?
#
loop_
_entity_poly.entity_id
_entity_poly.type
_entity_poly.pdbx_seq_one_letter_code
_entity_poly.pdbx_strand_id
1 'polypeptide(L)' 'MMGAVMGPLLTYVSLRDMSSVQLYDKCYRLRFDKQQLWQDRSCVLSAAVGYLTSGSLGFVVGLDLAVLMSNLMGKSW' A
#
# COMPACT_ATOMS: atom_id res chain seq x y z
N MET A 1 -11.43 -12.99 1.42
CA MET A 1 -10.16 -13.65 1.81
C MET A 1 -9.21 -13.84 0.63
N MET A 2 -9.65 -14.34 -0.54
CA MET A 2 -8.75 -14.58 -1.69
C MET A 2 -7.89 -13.36 -2.11
N GLY A 3 -8.45 -12.15 -2.15
CA GLY A 3 -7.69 -10.94 -2.50
C GLY A 3 -6.61 -10.54 -1.46
N ALA A 4 -6.85 -10.80 -0.18
CA ALA A 4 -5.88 -10.49 0.89
C ALA A 4 -4.69 -11.45 0.89
N VAL A 5 -4.87 -12.67 0.38
CA VAL A 5 -3.80 -13.68 0.23
C VAL A 5 -3.02 -13.49 -1.07
N MET A 6 -3.67 -12.96 -2.11
CA MET A 6 -3.04 -12.66 -3.41
C MET A 6 -1.89 -11.65 -3.28
N GLY A 7 -2.06 -10.62 -2.45
CA GLY A 7 -1.05 -9.58 -2.23
C GLY A 7 0.30 -10.16 -1.75
N PRO A 8 0.34 -10.81 -0.59
CA PRO A 8 1.56 -11.44 -0.06
C PRO A 8 2.17 -12.47 -1.01
N LEU A 9 1.35 -13.26 -1.72
CA LEU A 9 1.83 -14.25 -2.70
C LEU A 9 2.56 -13.60 -3.87
N LEU A 10 1.98 -12.56 -4.46
CA LEU A 10 2.61 -11.83 -5.58
C LEU A 10 3.90 -11.14 -5.13
N THR A 11 3.92 -10.57 -3.93
CA THR A 11 5.13 -9.96 -3.36
C THR A 11 6.21 -11.02 -3.11
N TYR A 12 5.84 -12.17 -2.58
CA TYR A 12 6.78 -13.28 -2.34
C TYR A 12 7.36 -13.83 -3.65
N VAL A 13 6.55 -14.03 -4.68
CA VAL A 13 7.01 -14.45 -6.01
C VAL A 13 7.96 -13.40 -6.62
N SER A 14 7.63 -12.12 -6.50
CA SER A 14 8.45 -11.03 -7.03
C SER A 14 9.79 -10.87 -6.30
N LEU A 15 9.83 -11.20 -5.01
CA LEU A 15 11.04 -11.14 -4.18
C LEU A 15 11.95 -12.36 -4.39
N ARG A 16 11.39 -13.52 -4.78
CA ARG A 16 12.15 -14.77 -4.92
C ARG A 16 13.20 -14.73 -6.02
N ASP A 17 13.00 -13.90 -7.03
CA ASP A 17 13.88 -13.74 -8.20
C ASP A 17 14.91 -12.60 -8.03
N MET A 18 14.90 -11.90 -6.89
CA MET A 18 15.70 -10.67 -6.71
C MET A 18 16.97 -10.93 -5.90
N SER A 19 18.11 -10.40 -6.37
CA SER A 19 19.38 -10.50 -5.65
C SER A 19 19.40 -9.60 -4.41
N SER A 20 20.16 -9.99 -3.38
CA SER A 20 20.21 -9.27 -2.09
C SER A 20 20.59 -7.79 -2.25
N VAL A 21 21.49 -7.48 -3.19
CA VAL A 21 21.94 -6.11 -3.47
C VAL A 21 20.81 -5.25 -4.04
N GLN A 22 20.02 -5.80 -4.97
CA GLN A 22 18.87 -5.09 -5.55
C GLN A 22 17.77 -4.85 -4.51
N LEU A 23 17.61 -5.77 -3.56
CA LEU A 23 16.64 -5.65 -2.47
C LEU A 23 16.99 -4.49 -1.54
N TYR A 24 18.28 -4.36 -1.19
CA TYR A 24 18.78 -3.24 -0.39
C TYR A 24 18.63 -1.90 -1.11
N ASP A 25 18.99 -1.81 -2.39
CA ASP A 25 18.87 -0.58 -3.17
C ASP A 25 17.40 -0.13 -3.29
N LYS A 26 16.48 -1.06 -3.56
CA LYS A 26 15.04 -0.77 -3.57
C LYS A 26 14.54 -0.25 -2.22
N CYS A 27 14.88 -0.95 -1.13
CA CYS A 27 14.48 -0.52 0.22
C CYS A 27 15.02 0.86 0.57
N TYR A 28 16.24 1.17 0.13
CA TYR A 28 16.86 2.47 0.37
C TYR A 28 16.13 3.59 -0.39
N ARG A 29 15.81 3.35 -1.66
CA ARG A 29 15.08 4.29 -2.52
C ARG A 29 13.66 4.54 -2.00
N LEU A 30 12.95 3.48 -1.60
CA LEU A 30 11.60 3.59 -1.01
C LEU A 30 11.59 4.40 0.30
N ARG A 31 12.66 4.31 1.09
CA ARG A 31 12.75 5.03 2.36
C ARG A 31 13.02 6.52 2.19
N PHE A 32 13.66 6.91 1.09
CA PHE A 32 13.90 8.31 0.75
C PHE A 32 12.66 8.98 0.15
N ASP A 33 11.81 8.23 -0.55
CA ASP A 33 10.52 8.71 -1.04
C ASP A 33 9.46 8.71 0.07
N LYS A 34 9.58 9.69 0.97
CA LYS A 34 8.66 9.84 2.10
C LYS A 34 7.21 9.97 1.65
N GLN A 35 6.95 10.64 0.52
CA GLN A 35 5.59 10.90 0.06
C GLN A 35 4.87 9.62 -0.34
N GLN A 36 5.53 8.75 -1.11
CA GLN A 36 5.01 7.43 -1.45
C GLN A 36 4.79 6.57 -0.20
N LEU A 37 5.72 6.61 0.76
CA LEU A 37 5.61 5.83 1.99
C LEU A 37 4.42 6.25 2.87
N TRP A 38 4.15 7.55 2.95
CA TRP A 38 3.00 8.07 3.70
C TRP A 38 1.66 7.67 3.06
N GLN A 39 1.60 7.70 1.72
CA GLN A 39 0.41 7.29 0.97
C GLN A 39 0.13 5.80 1.10
N ASP A 40 1.16 4.96 1.05
CA ASP A 40 0.99 3.51 1.18
C ASP A 40 0.49 3.14 2.59
N ARG A 41 1.04 3.78 3.63
CA ARG A 41 0.58 3.59 5.02
C ARG A 41 -0.85 4.06 5.25
N SER A 42 -1.25 5.21 4.71
CA SER A 42 -2.64 5.69 4.86
C SER A 42 -3.63 4.81 4.10
N CYS A 43 -3.23 4.28 2.95
CA CYS A 43 -4.01 3.30 2.19
C CYS A 43 -4.22 2.00 2.98
N VAL A 44 -3.17 1.44 3.58
CA VAL A 44 -3.29 0.21 4.39
C VAL A 44 -4.15 0.44 5.63
N LEU A 45 -3.96 1.57 6.32
CA LEU A 45 -4.74 1.90 7.52
C LEU A 45 -6.22 2.12 7.21
N SER A 46 -6.54 2.91 6.18
CA SER A 46 -7.92 3.16 5.77
C SER A 46 -8.63 1.91 5.26
N ALA A 47 -7.93 1.05 4.51
CA ALA A 47 -8.45 -0.23 4.04
C ALA A 47 -8.71 -1.19 5.22
N ALA A 48 -7.81 -1.23 6.21
CA ALA A 48 -8.00 -2.04 7.41
C ALA A 48 -9.17 -1.55 8.28
N VAL A 49 -9.26 -0.24 8.51
CA VAL A 49 -10.37 0.39 9.25
C VAL A 49 -11.70 0.16 8.54
N GLY A 50 -11.73 0.37 7.22
CA GLY A 50 -12.91 0.11 6.40
C GLY A 50 -13.33 -1.36 6.40
N TYR A 51 -12.37 -2.29 6.39
CA TYR A 51 -12.68 -3.71 6.49
C TYR A 51 -13.30 -4.08 7.85
N LEU A 52 -12.81 -3.48 8.94
CA LEU A 52 -13.33 -3.73 10.29
C LEU A 52 -14.75 -3.18 10.49
N THR A 53 -15.10 -2.07 9.83
CA THR A 53 -16.43 -1.45 10.01
C THR A 53 -17.53 -2.11 9.20
N SER A 54 -17.26 -2.44 7.93
CA SER A 54 -18.32 -2.90 6.99
C SER A 54 -17.90 -4.11 6.15
N GLY A 55 -16.84 -4.82 6.53
CA GLY A 55 -16.32 -5.98 5.80
C GLY A 55 -15.76 -5.59 4.42
N SER A 56 -16.04 -6.42 3.41
CA SER A 56 -15.45 -6.26 2.07
C SER A 56 -15.78 -4.94 1.37
N LEU A 57 -16.98 -4.38 1.60
CA LEU A 57 -17.39 -3.10 0.99
C LEU A 57 -16.66 -1.93 1.63
N GLY A 58 -16.48 -1.95 2.95
CA GLY A 58 -15.75 -0.90 3.65
C GLY A 58 -14.24 -0.90 3.31
N PHE A 59 -13.67 -2.06 2.99
CA PHE A 59 -12.30 -2.15 2.45
C PHE A 59 -12.12 -1.34 1.16
N VAL A 60 -13.05 -1.51 0.20
CA VAL A 60 -13.00 -0.79 -1.09
C VAL A 60 -13.19 0.71 -0.88
N VAL A 61 -14.19 1.09 -0.06
CA VAL A 61 -14.45 2.51 0.24
C VAL A 61 -13.27 3.15 0.97
N GLY A 62 -12.63 2.45 1.91
CA GLY A 62 -11.44 2.95 2.61
C GLY A 62 -10.27 3.19 1.66
N LEU A 63 -10.02 2.25 0.73
CA LEU A 63 -9.03 2.39 -0.33
C LEU A 63 -9.28 3.61 -1.22
N ASP A 64 -10.52 3.76 -1.69
CA ASP A 64 -10.90 4.85 -2.59
C ASP A 64 -10.78 6.22 -1.89
N LEU A 65 -11.15 6.28 -0.60
CA LEU A 65 -11.00 7.48 0.22
C LEU A 65 -9.53 7.87 0.44
N ALA A 66 -8.63 6.90 0.64
CA ALA A 66 -7.20 7.17 0.78
C ALA A 66 -6.54 7.62 -0.52
N VAL A 67 -6.97 7.08 -1.67
CA VAL A 67 -6.53 7.54 -2.99
C VAL A 67 -7.02 8.96 -3.25
N LEU A 68 -8.27 9.29 -2.93
CA LEU A 68 -8.80 10.65 -3.03
C LEU A 68 -8.04 11.63 -2.14
N MET A 69 -7.82 11.28 -0.87
CA MET A 69 -7.08 12.12 0.08
C MET A 69 -5.63 12.36 -0.34
N SER A 70 -4.95 11.33 -0.84
CA SER A 70 -3.56 11.47 -1.33
C SER A 70 -3.46 12.35 -2.58
N ASN A 71 -4.43 12.26 -3.51
CA ASN A 71 -4.49 13.15 -4.67
C ASN A 71 -4.84 14.60 -4.28
N LEU A 72 -5.72 14.81 -3.30
CA LEU A 72 -6.05 16.14 -2.78
C LEU A 72 -4.86 16.78 -2.06
N MET A 73 -4.15 16.03 -1.20
CA MET A 73 -2.95 16.52 -0.51
C MET A 73 -1.78 16.78 -1.47
N GLY A 74 -1.61 15.97 -2.51
CA GLY A 74 -0.60 16.18 -3.54
C GLY A 74 -0.86 17.40 -4.44
N LYS A 75 -2.09 17.92 -4.46
CA LYS A 75 -2.50 19.09 -5.25
C LYS A 75 -2.46 20.40 -4.46
N SER A 76 -2.28 20.31 -3.14
CA SER A 76 -2.24 21.45 -2.22
C SER A 76 -0.82 21.94 -1.89
N TRP A 77 0.20 21.39 -2.55
CA TRP A 77 1.59 21.84 -2.50
C TRP A 77 2.03 22.37 -3.87
#